data_AF-S7SUA4-F1
#
_entry.id   AF-S7SUA4-F1
#
_cell.length_a   1.000
_cell.length_b   1.000
_cell.length_c   1.000
_cell.angle_alpha   90.00
_cell.angle_beta   90.00
_cell.angle_gamma   90.00
#
_symmetry.space_group_name_H-M   'P 1'
#
loop_
_entity.id
_entity.type
_entity.pdbx_description
1 polymer ?
#
loop_
_entity_poly.entity_id
_entity_poly.type
_entity_poly.pdbx_seq_one_letter_code
_entity_poly.pdbx_strand_id
1 'polypeptide(L)'
;MVEFVAWLRNPYESAKVTPLQPVKAKKTEKTINLTITAVTNFYDYLYRNEEIQNDMVDKLLKQVFTGGRTRYKDFLYHVNKNKPSNRHILKVKEPRKKLKVLTKEEVQQLIEATTNIRDRLLIQLLFETGLRIGEALSLFIEDFIFDHKNGHRIRLVNRGELENGAKLKTGEREIYVSQALMNLLDDYLYEVVDELDLDTNFVFVKLRGKNIGQPMTVFCN
;
A
#
# COMPACT_ATOMS: atom_id res chain seq x y z
N MET A 1 -24.17 2.70 17.62
CA MET A 1 -22.74 2.68 17.24
C MET A 1 -21.78 2.26 18.35
N VAL A 2 -21.91 2.74 19.60
CA VAL A 2 -21.06 2.23 20.70
C VAL A 2 -21.21 0.72 20.89
N GLU A 3 -22.44 0.22 20.80
CA GLU A 3 -22.74 -1.22 20.78
C GLU A 3 -22.13 -1.95 19.58
N PHE A 4 -22.07 -1.31 18.41
CA PHE A 4 -21.42 -1.89 17.22
C PHE A 4 -19.90 -2.02 17.41
N VAL A 5 -19.26 -1.02 18.03
CA VAL A 5 -17.83 -1.10 18.39
C VAL A 5 -17.61 -2.18 19.46
N ALA A 6 -18.49 -2.27 20.46
CA ALA A 6 -18.43 -3.32 21.47
C ALA A 6 -18.59 -4.71 20.85
N TRP A 7 -19.52 -4.86 19.91
CA TRP A 7 -19.74 -6.07 19.13
C TRP A 7 -18.50 -6.46 18.30
N LEU A 8 -17.89 -5.51 17.60
CA LEU A 8 -16.65 -5.73 16.83
C LEU A 8 -15.45 -6.14 17.71
N ARG A 9 -15.43 -5.71 18.97
CA ARG A 9 -14.40 -6.08 19.95
C ARG A 9 -14.67 -7.43 20.60
N ASN A 10 -15.93 -7.83 20.70
CA ASN A 10 -16.33 -9.04 21.40
C ASN A 10 -15.92 -10.29 20.61
N PRO A 11 -15.13 -11.21 21.20
CA PRO A 11 -14.79 -12.50 20.60
C PRO A 11 -16.00 -13.35 20.17
N TYR A 12 -17.14 -13.20 20.86
CA TYR A 12 -18.33 -14.02 20.68
C TYR A 12 -19.38 -13.42 19.74
N GLU A 13 -19.10 -12.28 19.09
CA GLU A 13 -20.02 -11.62 18.15
C GLU A 13 -21.45 -11.42 18.70
N SER A 14 -21.55 -11.25 20.02
CA SER A 14 -22.81 -11.02 20.70
C SER A 14 -22.66 -9.90 21.70
N ALA A 15 -23.49 -8.86 21.61
CA ALA A 15 -23.51 -7.78 22.58
C ALA A 15 -23.99 -8.24 23.97
N LYS A 16 -24.59 -9.44 24.08
CA LYS A 16 -25.19 -9.99 25.30
C LYS A 16 -24.23 -10.83 26.14
N VAL A 17 -23.01 -11.09 25.66
CA VAL A 17 -22.04 -11.95 26.34
C VAL A 17 -20.85 -11.12 26.81
N THR A 18 -20.79 -10.84 28.10
CA THR A 18 -19.64 -10.19 28.72
C THR A 18 -18.74 -11.26 29.34
N PRO A 19 -17.51 -11.46 28.85
CA PRO A 19 -16.63 -12.46 29.43
C PRO A 19 -16.21 -12.06 30.85
N LEU A 20 -16.23 -13.03 31.77
CA LEU A 20 -15.82 -12.87 33.17
C LEU A 20 -14.30 -12.60 33.31
N GLN A 21 -13.51 -13.04 32.34
CA GLN A 21 -12.07 -12.79 32.27
C GLN A 21 -11.73 -11.89 31.08
N PRO A 22 -10.63 -11.11 31.14
CA PRO A 22 -10.21 -10.28 30.02
C PRO A 22 -9.79 -11.17 28.83
N VAL A 23 -10.68 -11.31 27.84
CA VAL A 23 -10.39 -12.04 26.61
C VAL A 23 -9.81 -11.08 25.57
N LYS A 24 -8.78 -11.52 24.85
CA LYS A 24 -8.17 -10.76 23.75
C LYS A 24 -9.22 -10.52 22.67
N ALA A 25 -9.37 -9.25 22.27
CA ALA A 25 -10.32 -8.88 21.22
C ALA A 25 -10.02 -9.62 19.90
N LYS A 26 -11.08 -10.01 19.18
CA LYS A 26 -10.98 -10.76 17.91
C LYS A 26 -10.30 -9.98 16.80
N LYS A 27 -10.51 -8.66 16.77
CA LYS A 27 -9.98 -7.74 15.76
C LYS A 27 -9.06 -6.72 16.40
N THR A 28 -8.02 -6.32 15.66
CA THR A 28 -7.14 -5.22 16.09
C THR A 28 -7.89 -3.89 16.05
N GLU A 29 -7.47 -2.94 16.87
CA GLU A 29 -8.04 -1.59 16.94
C GLU A 29 -7.99 -0.90 15.57
N LYS A 30 -6.92 -1.15 14.79
CA LYS A 30 -6.79 -0.66 13.41
C LYS A 30 -7.86 -1.24 12.49
N THR A 31 -8.12 -2.54 12.58
CA THR A 31 -9.19 -3.20 11.80
C THR A 31 -10.57 -2.67 12.18
N ILE A 32 -10.81 -2.45 13.47
CA ILE A 32 -12.07 -1.88 13.98
C ILE A 32 -12.25 -0.46 13.43
N ASN A 33 -11.23 0.39 13.54
CA ASN A 33 -11.29 1.75 13.03
C ASN A 33 -11.47 1.80 11.50
N LEU A 34 -10.82 0.89 10.76
CA LEU A 34 -11.04 0.75 9.32
C LEU A 34 -12.50 0.38 9.00
N THR A 35 -13.07 -0.57 9.75
CA THR A 35 -14.47 -0.99 9.60
C THR A 35 -15.43 0.17 9.89
N ILE A 36 -15.22 0.88 11.00
CA ILE A 36 -16.02 2.06 11.36
C ILE A 36 -15.90 3.11 10.26
N THR A 37 -14.71 3.39 9.75
CA THR A 37 -14.51 4.39 8.69
C THR A 37 -15.27 4.00 7.42
N ALA A 38 -15.23 2.74 7.00
CA ALA A 38 -15.96 2.27 5.82
C ALA A 38 -17.49 2.42 5.99
N VAL A 39 -18.02 1.98 7.14
CA VAL A 39 -19.45 2.08 7.46
C VAL A 39 -19.89 3.55 7.52
N THR A 40 -19.14 4.41 8.21
CA THR A 40 -19.52 5.83 8.30
C THR A 40 -19.42 6.53 6.95
N ASN A 41 -18.43 6.22 6.12
CA ASN A 41 -18.33 6.78 4.78
C ASN A 41 -19.49 6.31 3.87
N PHE A 42 -19.97 5.07 4.03
CA PHE A 42 -21.15 4.59 3.31
C PHE A 42 -22.42 5.35 3.70
N TYR A 43 -22.65 5.58 5.00
CA TYR A 43 -23.77 6.39 5.45
C TYR A 43 -23.64 7.88 5.04
N ASP A 44 -22.43 8.45 5.05
CA ASP A 44 -22.19 9.80 4.52
C ASP A 44 -22.53 9.89 3.02
N TYR A 45 -22.20 8.86 2.25
CA TYR A 45 -22.57 8.77 0.83
C TYR A 45 -24.09 8.73 0.63
N LEU A 46 -24.81 7.87 1.35
CA LEU A 46 -26.27 7.77 1.25
C LEU A 46 -26.97 9.08 1.65
N TYR A 47 -26.46 9.74 2.69
CA TYR A 47 -26.97 11.03 3.14
C TYR A 47 -26.81 12.12 2.09
N ARG A 48 -25.63 12.21 1.46
CA ARG A 48 -25.37 13.20 0.39
C ARG A 48 -26.21 12.97 -0.86
N ASN A 49 -26.70 11.76 -1.07
CA ASN A 49 -27.60 11.41 -2.16
C ASN A 49 -29.08 11.47 -1.75
N GLU A 50 -29.40 12.03 -0.57
CA GLU A 50 -30.77 12.22 -0.07
C GLU A 50 -31.57 10.93 0.16
N GLU A 51 -30.90 9.77 0.20
CA GLU A 51 -31.52 8.45 0.40
C GLU A 51 -31.89 8.17 1.87
N ILE A 52 -31.36 8.96 2.82
CA ILE A 52 -31.55 8.78 4.28
C ILE A 52 -31.70 10.14 4.98
N GLN A 53 -32.58 10.20 5.99
CA GLN A 53 -32.80 11.38 6.84
C GLN A 53 -31.66 11.67 7.85
N ASN A 54 -31.53 12.94 8.23
CA ASN A 54 -30.36 13.57 8.85
C ASN A 54 -29.90 13.02 10.23
N ASP A 55 -30.81 12.43 11.03
CA ASP A 55 -30.55 12.15 12.45
C ASP A 55 -29.40 11.15 12.72
N MET A 56 -29.18 10.17 11.82
CA MET A 56 -28.11 9.18 12.02
C MET A 56 -26.72 9.74 11.67
N VAL A 57 -26.64 10.64 10.68
CA VAL A 57 -25.39 11.20 10.17
C VAL A 57 -24.86 12.28 11.10
N ASP A 58 -25.72 13.14 11.65
CA ASP A 58 -25.34 14.14 12.65
C ASP A 58 -24.79 13.53 13.94
N LYS A 59 -25.28 12.34 14.33
CA LYS A 59 -24.74 11.57 15.48
C LYS A 59 -23.39 10.91 15.17
N LEU A 60 -23.12 10.59 13.90
CA LEU A 60 -21.90 9.94 13.42
C LEU A 60 -20.76 10.94 13.14
N LEU A 61 -21.11 12.06 12.53
CA LEU A 61 -20.23 13.16 12.16
C LEU A 61 -20.49 14.31 13.13
N LYS A 62 -19.78 14.38 14.27
CA LYS A 62 -19.81 15.68 14.98
C LYS A 62 -18.92 16.66 14.21
N GLN A 63 -19.49 17.83 13.97
CA GLN A 63 -18.76 19.03 13.61
C GLN A 63 -17.78 19.35 14.75
N VAL A 64 -16.49 19.06 14.54
CA VAL A 64 -15.45 19.43 15.51
C VAL A 64 -14.84 20.74 15.02
N PHE A 65 -14.79 21.73 15.89
CA PHE A 65 -14.06 22.97 15.60
C PHE A 65 -12.57 22.65 15.53
N THR A 66 -12.04 22.47 14.32
CA THR A 66 -10.61 22.35 14.07
C THR A 66 -10.03 23.75 14.10
N GLY A 67 -9.91 24.33 15.30
CA GLY A 67 -9.18 25.57 15.48
C GLY A 67 -7.73 25.40 15.00
N GLY A 68 -7.45 25.88 13.78
CA GLY A 68 -6.13 26.24 13.23
C GLY A 68 -4.96 25.24 13.31
N ARG A 69 -5.15 23.99 13.74
CA ARG A 69 -4.05 23.06 14.07
C ARG A 69 -3.60 22.16 12.90
N THR A 70 -3.73 22.60 11.66
CA THR A 70 -3.14 21.89 10.51
C THR A 70 -1.93 22.68 9.99
N ARG A 71 -0.76 22.02 9.91
CA ARG A 71 0.47 22.63 9.39
C ARG A 71 0.37 22.96 7.89
N TYR A 72 -0.56 22.30 7.20
CA TYR A 72 -0.92 22.54 5.81
C TYR A 72 -2.10 23.52 5.73
N LYS A 73 -1.98 24.53 4.85
CA LYS A 73 -3.02 25.52 4.56
C LYS A 73 -3.60 25.22 3.18
N ASP A 74 -4.85 24.75 3.14
CA ASP A 74 -5.57 24.52 1.88
C ASP A 74 -5.77 25.81 1.08
N PHE A 75 -6.06 25.68 -0.21
CA PHE A 75 -6.30 26.79 -1.14
C PHE A 75 -7.30 27.83 -0.60
N LEU A 76 -8.34 27.39 0.12
CA LEU A 76 -9.36 28.24 0.74
C LEU A 76 -9.20 28.40 2.26
N TYR A 77 -7.97 28.28 2.78
CA TYR A 77 -7.69 28.32 4.22
C TYR A 77 -8.31 29.54 4.92
N HIS A 78 -8.20 30.73 4.34
CA HIS A 78 -8.71 31.96 4.96
C HIS A 78 -10.25 31.99 5.09
N VAL A 79 -10.95 31.25 4.22
CA VAL A 79 -12.41 31.09 4.24
C VAL A 79 -12.82 29.99 5.21
N ASN A 80 -12.02 28.92 5.31
CA ASN A 80 -12.37 27.71 6.07
C ASN A 80 -11.77 27.68 7.49
N LYS A 81 -10.84 28.57 7.85
CA LYS A 81 -10.15 28.59 9.16
C LYS A 81 -11.08 28.64 10.38
N ASN A 82 -12.28 29.20 10.21
CA ASN A 82 -13.29 29.36 11.25
C ASN A 82 -14.48 28.41 11.08
N LYS A 83 -14.45 27.52 10.08
CA LYS A 83 -15.53 26.56 9.84
C LYS A 83 -15.23 25.27 10.61
N PRO A 84 -16.24 24.65 11.24
CA PRO A 84 -16.07 23.32 11.80
C PRO A 84 -15.76 22.31 10.69
N SER A 85 -14.95 21.30 11.00
CA SER A 85 -14.74 20.17 10.09
C SER A 85 -15.41 18.91 10.66
N ASN A 86 -16.05 18.15 9.77
CA ASN A 86 -16.63 16.87 10.13
C ASN A 86 -15.50 15.86 10.37
N ARG A 87 -15.47 15.26 11.55
CA ARG A 87 -14.53 14.17 11.87
C ARG A 87 -15.27 12.96 12.43
N HIS A 88 -14.81 11.79 12.04
CA HIS A 88 -15.20 10.51 12.63
C HIS A 88 -14.64 10.41 14.07
N ILE A 89 -15.50 10.63 15.07
CA ILE A 89 -15.10 10.67 16.50
C ILE A 89 -15.06 9.29 17.13
N LEU A 90 -15.73 8.32 16.54
CA LEU A 90 -15.79 6.94 17.02
C LEU A 90 -14.54 6.16 16.62
N LYS A 91 -13.37 6.56 17.11
CA LYS A 91 -12.12 5.81 16.92
C LYS A 91 -11.66 5.20 18.23
N VAL A 92 -11.36 3.91 18.20
CA VAL A 92 -10.70 3.20 19.29
C VAL A 92 -9.24 3.64 19.33
N LYS A 93 -8.68 3.85 20.52
CA LYS A 93 -7.28 4.23 20.71
C LYS A 93 -6.37 3.10 20.23
N GLU A 94 -5.65 3.33 19.13
CA GLU A 94 -4.70 2.37 18.59
C GLU A 94 -3.36 2.42 19.35
N PRO A 95 -2.79 1.27 19.73
CA PRO A 95 -1.43 1.24 20.27
C PRO A 95 -0.43 1.61 19.17
N ARG A 96 0.54 2.47 19.49
CA ARG A 96 1.63 2.81 18.56
C ARG A 96 2.50 1.58 18.33
N LYS A 97 2.54 1.07 17.10
CA LYS A 97 3.47 0.01 16.71
C LYS A 97 4.79 0.64 16.27
N LYS A 98 5.91 0.09 16.75
CA LYS A 98 7.23 0.42 16.19
C LYS A 98 7.31 -0.15 14.77
N LEU A 99 7.83 0.64 13.84
CA LEU A 99 8.12 0.16 12.49
C LEU A 99 9.20 -0.92 12.62
N LYS A 100 8.93 -2.09 12.04
CA LYS A 100 9.94 -3.13 11.88
C LYS A 100 10.72 -2.78 10.61
N VAL A 101 12.02 -2.59 10.76
CA VAL A 101 12.94 -2.27 9.68
C VAL A 101 14.01 -3.35 9.68
N LEU A 102 14.37 -3.82 8.49
CA LEU A 102 15.45 -4.78 8.34
C LEU A 102 16.80 -4.06 8.40
N THR A 103 17.79 -4.65 9.05
CA THR A 103 19.17 -4.16 8.97
C THR A 103 19.80 -4.56 7.63
N LYS A 104 20.95 -3.95 7.30
CA LYS A 104 21.67 -4.28 6.06
C LYS A 104 22.10 -5.75 6.04
N GLU A 105 22.49 -6.28 7.19
CA GLU A 105 22.92 -7.66 7.37
C GLU A 105 21.76 -8.63 7.19
N GLU A 106 20.57 -8.31 7.72
CA GLU A 106 19.36 -9.12 7.52
C GLU A 106 18.93 -9.15 6.04
N VAL A 107 19.06 -8.02 5.33
CA VAL A 107 18.78 -7.97 3.89
C VAL A 107 19.79 -8.80 3.10
N GLN A 108 21.07 -8.73 3.45
CA GLN A 108 22.11 -9.55 2.82
C GLN A 108 21.84 -11.04 3.00
N GLN A 109 21.49 -11.48 4.22
CA GLN A 109 21.09 -12.87 4.48
C GLN A 109 19.87 -13.29 3.66
N LEU A 110 18.91 -12.39 3.47
CA LEU A 110 17.71 -12.66 2.69
C LEU A 110 18.03 -12.80 1.19
N ILE A 111 18.95 -11.98 0.66
CA ILE A 111 19.47 -12.08 -0.71
C ILE A 111 20.23 -13.41 -0.89
N GLU A 112 21.09 -13.78 0.05
CA GLU A 112 21.86 -15.03 0.01
C GLU A 112 21.00 -16.29 0.11
N ALA A 113 19.87 -16.20 0.83
CA ALA A 113 18.90 -17.29 0.95
C ALA A 113 18.00 -17.45 -0.29
N THR A 114 18.02 -16.51 -1.24
CA THR A 114 17.23 -16.63 -2.47
C THR A 114 17.77 -17.75 -3.36
N THR A 115 16.87 -18.58 -3.89
CA THR A 115 17.22 -19.69 -4.80
C THR A 115 17.12 -19.31 -6.27
N ASN A 116 16.56 -18.13 -6.55
CA ASN A 116 16.23 -17.69 -7.90
C ASN A 116 16.71 -16.26 -8.14
N ILE A 117 17.39 -16.05 -9.28
CA ILE A 117 17.92 -14.75 -9.69
C ILE A 117 16.83 -13.67 -9.79
N ARG A 118 15.60 -14.03 -10.19
CA ARG A 118 14.46 -13.10 -10.20
C ARG A 118 14.14 -12.54 -8.82
N ASP A 119 14.08 -13.42 -7.82
CA ASP A 119 13.74 -13.02 -6.45
C ASP A 119 14.88 -12.20 -5.84
N ARG A 120 16.12 -12.58 -6.13
CA ARG A 120 17.33 -11.83 -5.77
C ARG A 120 17.29 -10.40 -6.33
N LEU A 121 17.01 -10.25 -7.63
CA LEU A 121 16.88 -8.96 -8.29
C LEU A 121 15.74 -8.14 -7.67
N LEU A 122 14.58 -8.74 -7.44
CA LEU A 122 13.42 -8.06 -6.86
C LEU A 122 13.72 -7.49 -5.46
N ILE A 123 14.36 -8.28 -4.60
CA ILE A 123 14.73 -7.86 -3.24
C ILE A 123 15.75 -6.72 -3.28
N GLN A 124 16.81 -6.87 -4.09
CA GLN A 124 17.85 -5.85 -4.24
C GLN A 124 17.26 -4.54 -4.77
N LEU A 125 16.42 -4.62 -5.81
CA LEU A 125 15.71 -3.47 -6.38
C LEU A 125 14.88 -2.75 -5.32
N LEU A 126 14.03 -3.47 -4.59
CA LEU A 126 13.17 -2.87 -3.56
C LEU A 126 13.97 -2.22 -2.43
N PHE A 127 15.06 -2.86 -2.00
CA PHE A 127 15.91 -2.35 -0.94
C PHE A 127 16.66 -1.08 -1.35
N GLU A 128 17.20 -1.05 -2.57
CA GLU A 128 18.01 0.05 -3.06
C GLU A 128 17.18 1.27 -3.46
N THR A 129 16.05 1.04 -4.14
CA THR A 129 15.22 2.13 -4.70
C THR A 129 14.09 2.57 -3.77
N GLY A 130 13.71 1.76 -2.78
CA GLY A 130 12.54 2.01 -1.94
C GLY A 130 11.22 1.99 -2.70
N LEU A 131 11.17 1.37 -3.88
CA LEU A 131 9.95 1.23 -4.67
C LEU A 131 8.88 0.46 -3.89
N ARG A 132 7.61 0.83 -4.09
CA ARG A 132 6.52 -0.05 -3.68
C ARG A 132 6.52 -1.27 -4.58
N ILE A 133 6.13 -2.43 -4.06
CA ILE A 133 6.07 -3.68 -4.84
C ILE A 133 5.28 -3.52 -6.16
N GLY A 134 4.15 -2.82 -6.13
CA GLY A 134 3.37 -2.57 -7.34
C GLY A 134 4.04 -1.63 -8.35
N GLU A 135 4.98 -0.78 -7.93
CA GLU A 135 5.81 0.01 -8.84
C GLU A 135 6.91 -0.84 -9.46
N ALA A 136 7.58 -1.68 -8.65
CA ALA A 136 8.61 -2.61 -9.14
C ALA A 136 8.05 -3.60 -10.18
N LEU A 137 6.83 -4.13 -9.94
CA LEU A 137 6.15 -5.03 -10.87
C LEU A 137 5.55 -4.33 -12.10
N SER A 138 5.57 -3.00 -12.15
CA SER A 138 5.15 -2.22 -13.33
C SER A 138 6.32 -1.80 -14.23
N LEU A 139 7.57 -2.10 -13.84
CA LEU A 139 8.75 -1.71 -14.61
C LEU A 139 8.85 -2.53 -15.89
N PHE A 140 9.12 -1.83 -16.98
CA PHE A 140 9.53 -2.43 -18.25
C PHE A 140 11.04 -2.41 -18.40
N ILE A 141 11.57 -3.28 -19.27
CA ILE A 141 13.02 -3.35 -19.53
C ILE A 141 13.55 -1.99 -20.01
N GLU A 142 12.78 -1.29 -20.85
CA GLU A 142 13.08 0.05 -21.35
C GLU A 142 13.15 1.15 -20.26
N ASP A 143 12.61 0.90 -19.07
CA ASP A 143 12.65 1.88 -17.96
C ASP A 143 14.04 1.98 -17.33
N PHE A 144 14.92 1.01 -17.58
CA PHE A 144 16.30 0.97 -17.10
C PHE A 144 17.22 1.70 -18.07
N ILE A 145 17.75 2.84 -17.64
CA ILE A 145 18.61 3.69 -18.45
C ILE A 145 20.07 3.46 -18.04
N PHE A 146 20.83 2.89 -18.95
CA PHE A 146 22.27 2.67 -18.79
C PHE A 146 23.04 3.93 -19.17
N ASP A 147 23.68 4.57 -18.19
CA ASP A 147 24.44 5.80 -18.42
C ASP A 147 25.72 5.80 -17.55
N HIS A 148 26.85 5.44 -18.18
CA HIS A 148 28.15 5.40 -17.50
C HIS A 148 28.74 6.79 -17.22
N LYS A 149 28.15 7.87 -17.75
CA LYS A 149 28.64 9.24 -17.53
C LYS A 149 27.90 9.94 -16.39
N ASN A 150 26.57 9.86 -16.39
CA ASN A 150 25.72 10.57 -15.42
C ASN A 150 25.11 9.66 -14.35
N GLY A 151 25.37 8.35 -14.43
CA GLY A 151 24.82 7.35 -13.53
C GLY A 151 23.55 6.68 -14.06
N HIS A 152 23.44 5.39 -13.77
CA HIS A 152 22.29 4.57 -14.14
C HIS A 152 21.04 5.03 -13.41
N ARG A 153 19.90 4.93 -14.09
CA ARG A 153 18.61 5.39 -13.53
C ARG A 153 17.46 4.52 -13.99
N ILE A 154 16.46 4.41 -13.14
CA ILE A 154 15.17 3.80 -13.46
C ILE A 154 14.15 4.91 -13.60
N ARG A 155 13.48 4.96 -14.75
CA ARG A 155 12.40 5.92 -15.02
C ARG A 155 11.05 5.27 -14.75
N LEU A 156 10.33 5.78 -13.76
CA LEU A 156 8.96 5.36 -13.50
C LEU A 156 8.00 6.16 -14.37
N VAL A 157 7.36 5.48 -15.32
CA VAL A 157 6.38 6.05 -16.26
C VAL A 157 4.97 5.60 -15.89
N ASN A 158 4.00 6.50 -15.95
CA ASN A 158 2.61 6.15 -15.66
C ASN A 158 1.94 5.56 -16.90
N ARG A 159 1.87 4.22 -16.95
CA ARG A 159 1.19 3.47 -18.02
C ARG A 159 -0.27 3.13 -17.73
N GLY A 160 -0.86 3.67 -16.66
CA GLY A 160 -2.22 3.34 -16.24
C GLY A 160 -2.32 2.02 -15.47
N GLU A 161 -3.39 1.26 -15.71
CA GLU A 161 -3.58 -0.08 -15.13
C GLU A 161 -3.04 -1.13 -16.12
N LEU A 162 -2.06 -1.90 -15.67
CA LEU A 162 -1.39 -2.92 -16.47
C LEU A 162 -2.09 -4.29 -16.34
N GLU A 163 -1.83 -5.19 -17.29
CA GLU A 163 -2.42 -6.53 -17.32
C GLU A 163 -2.17 -7.38 -16.05
N ASN A 164 -1.07 -7.11 -15.34
CA ASN A 164 -0.73 -7.76 -14.08
C ASN A 164 -1.33 -7.11 -12.82
N GLY A 165 -2.20 -6.10 -13.02
CA GLY A 165 -2.83 -5.31 -11.96
C GLY A 165 -1.88 -4.33 -11.27
N ALA A 166 -0.66 -4.15 -11.81
CA ALA A 166 0.29 -3.16 -11.32
C ALA A 166 -0.08 -1.76 -11.80
N LYS A 167 0.14 -0.76 -10.95
CA LYS A 167 -0.14 0.65 -11.25
C LYS A 167 0.74 1.56 -10.42
N LEU A 168 1.24 2.61 -11.07
CA LEU A 168 1.98 3.68 -10.43
C LEU A 168 1.04 4.52 -9.55
N LYS A 169 1.26 4.50 -8.22
CA LYS A 169 0.43 5.24 -7.25
C LYS A 169 0.99 6.60 -6.87
N THR A 170 2.29 6.81 -7.09
CA THR A 170 3.06 7.92 -6.48
C THR A 170 3.46 8.99 -7.49
N GLY A 171 3.09 8.82 -8.76
CA GLY A 171 3.52 9.68 -9.86
C GLY A 171 4.86 9.27 -10.45
N GLU A 172 5.18 9.89 -11.58
CA GLU A 172 6.39 9.66 -12.36
C GLU A 172 7.63 10.28 -11.70
N ARG A 173 8.76 9.58 -11.78
CA ARG A 173 10.06 10.02 -11.23
C ARG A 173 11.20 9.20 -11.78
N GLU A 174 12.41 9.70 -11.64
CA GLU A 174 13.64 8.95 -11.91
C GLU A 174 14.36 8.63 -10.60
N ILE A 175 14.93 7.44 -10.51
CA ILE A 175 15.67 6.95 -9.35
C ILE A 175 17.05 6.51 -9.82
N TYR A 176 18.11 7.06 -9.24
CA TYR A 176 19.47 6.62 -9.51
C TYR A 176 19.73 5.27 -8.86
N VAL A 177 20.44 4.41 -9.59
CA VAL A 177 20.75 3.04 -9.16
C VAL A 177 22.23 2.72 -9.38
N SER A 178 22.72 1.76 -8.61
CA SER A 178 24.11 1.31 -8.65
C SER A 178 24.39 0.44 -9.87
N GLN A 179 25.67 0.42 -10.28
CA GLN A 179 26.16 -0.53 -11.30
C GLN A 179 25.91 -1.99 -10.89
N ALA A 180 25.98 -2.31 -9.60
CA ALA A 180 25.74 -3.66 -9.11
C ALA A 180 24.30 -4.15 -9.37
N LEU A 181 23.30 -3.27 -9.20
CA LEU A 181 21.92 -3.59 -9.55
C LEU A 181 21.74 -3.78 -11.06
N MET A 182 22.39 -2.93 -11.87
CA MET A 182 22.32 -3.05 -13.33
C MET A 182 22.97 -4.33 -13.84
N ASN A 183 24.12 -4.73 -13.28
CA ASN A 183 24.75 -6.00 -13.62
C ASN A 183 23.84 -7.19 -13.24
N LEU A 184 23.19 -7.13 -12.08
CA LEU A 184 22.25 -8.18 -11.66
C LEU A 184 21.01 -8.23 -12.57
N LEU A 185 20.57 -7.08 -13.09
CA LEU A 185 19.52 -7.04 -14.10
C LEU A 185 20.00 -7.69 -15.40
N ASP A 186 21.19 -7.35 -15.88
CA ASP A 186 21.76 -7.92 -17.11
C ASP A 186 21.88 -9.45 -17.00
N ASP A 187 22.43 -9.95 -15.88
CA ASP A 187 22.51 -11.39 -15.59
C ASP A 187 21.11 -12.04 -15.61
N TYR A 188 20.12 -11.38 -15.00
CA TYR A 188 18.73 -11.87 -15.00
C TYR A 188 18.12 -11.91 -16.41
N LEU A 189 18.31 -10.86 -17.21
CA LEU A 189 17.77 -10.80 -18.57
C LEU A 189 18.37 -11.91 -19.44
N TYR A 190 19.68 -12.12 -19.33
CA TYR A 190 20.38 -13.18 -20.06
C TYR A 190 19.94 -14.59 -19.62
N GLU A 191 19.86 -14.86 -18.31
CA GLU A 191 19.50 -16.20 -17.82
C GLU A 191 18.02 -16.54 -18.00
N VAL A 192 17.14 -15.55 -17.97
CA VAL A 192 15.68 -15.80 -17.89
C VAL A 192 14.96 -15.38 -19.16
N VAL A 193 15.17 -14.16 -19.63
CA VAL A 193 14.36 -13.61 -20.73
C VAL A 193 14.78 -14.24 -22.05
N ASP A 194 16.09 -14.36 -22.28
CA ASP A 194 16.62 -14.98 -23.49
C ASP A 194 16.35 -16.50 -23.52
N GLU A 195 16.46 -17.21 -22.38
CA GLU A 195 16.18 -18.66 -22.32
C GLU A 195 14.71 -18.99 -22.57
N LEU A 196 13.78 -18.12 -22.17
CA LEU A 196 12.35 -18.35 -22.25
C LEU A 196 11.70 -17.79 -23.53
N ASP A 197 12.46 -17.14 -24.41
CA ASP A 197 12.00 -16.51 -25.67
C ASP A 197 10.72 -15.67 -25.46
N LEU A 198 10.75 -14.78 -24.46
CA LEU A 198 9.56 -14.07 -23.99
C LEU A 198 9.28 -12.81 -24.80
N ASP A 199 8.12 -12.75 -25.42
CA ASP A 199 7.56 -11.52 -26.01
C ASP A 199 6.87 -10.67 -24.93
N THR A 200 7.63 -10.22 -23.93
CA THR A 200 7.11 -9.33 -22.88
C THR A 200 8.10 -8.25 -22.51
N ASN A 201 7.59 -7.03 -22.36
CA ASN A 201 8.39 -5.90 -21.90
C ASN A 201 8.52 -5.86 -20.37
N PHE A 202 7.77 -6.68 -19.63
CA PHE A 202 7.83 -6.69 -18.18
C PHE A 202 9.15 -7.27 -17.68
N VAL A 203 9.77 -6.58 -16.72
CA VAL A 203 11.02 -7.07 -16.12
C VAL A 203 10.77 -8.35 -15.33
N PHE A 204 9.73 -8.39 -14.50
CA PHE A 204 9.49 -9.55 -13.62
C PHE A 204 8.41 -10.48 -14.16
N VAL A 205 8.82 -11.71 -14.49
CA VAL A 205 7.94 -12.75 -15.04
C VAL A 205 7.82 -13.98 -14.12
N LYS A 206 6.82 -14.82 -14.39
CA LYS A 206 6.62 -16.09 -13.69
C LYS A 206 7.54 -17.15 -14.31
N LEU A 207 8.33 -17.81 -13.46
CA LEU A 207 9.34 -18.78 -13.91
C LEU A 207 8.90 -20.25 -13.86
N ARG A 208 7.76 -20.54 -13.21
CA ARG A 208 7.27 -21.91 -13.03
C ARG A 208 5.74 -21.95 -13.10
N GLY A 209 5.21 -23.13 -13.41
CA GLY A 209 3.77 -23.40 -13.43
C GLY A 209 3.14 -23.27 -14.81
N LYS A 210 1.81 -23.09 -14.86
CA LYS A 210 1.06 -22.99 -16.12
C LYS A 210 1.21 -21.63 -16.83
N ASN A 211 1.65 -20.62 -16.11
CA ASN A 211 1.69 -19.22 -16.54
C ASN A 211 3.14 -18.74 -16.74
N ILE A 212 4.04 -19.63 -17.15
CA ILE A 212 5.45 -19.27 -17.37
C ILE A 212 5.53 -18.15 -18.42
N GLY A 213 6.42 -17.18 -18.20
CA GLY A 213 6.61 -16.04 -19.10
C GLY A 213 5.61 -14.90 -18.91
N GLN A 214 4.47 -15.13 -18.26
CA GLN A 214 3.54 -14.05 -17.94
C GLN A 214 4.11 -13.13 -16.85
N PRO A 215 3.73 -11.84 -16.84
CA PRO A 215 4.16 -10.91 -15.81
C PRO A 215 3.71 -11.35 -14.42
N MET A 216 4.54 -11.06 -13.43
CA MET A 216 4.20 -11.26 -12.03
C MET A 216 3.04 -10.35 -11.61
N THR A 217 2.05 -10.92 -10.92
CA THR A 217 0.87 -10.21 -10.46
C THR A 217 1.06 -9.63 -9.05
N VAL A 218 0.46 -8.47 -8.79
CA VAL A 218 0.50 -7.83 -7.45
C VAL A 218 -0.33 -8.63 -6.44
N PHE A 219 -1.38 -9.30 -6.92
CA PHE A 219 -2.25 -10.15 -6.12
C PHE A 219 -2.04 -11.61 -6.55
N CYS A 220 -1.81 -12.49 -5.59
CA CYS A 220 -1.99 -13.92 -5.81
C CYS A 220 -3.50 -14.19 -5.79
N ASN A 221 -4.08 -14.43 -6.96
CA ASN A 221 -5.41 -15.03 -7.08
C ASN A 221 -5.29 -16.55 -7.07
#